data_AF-A0A397TWC3-F1
#
_entry.id   AF-A0A397TWC3-F1
#
_cell.length_a   1.000
_cell.length_b   1.000
_cell.length_c   1.000
_cell.angle_alpha   90.00
_cell.angle_beta   90.00
_cell.angle_gamma   90.00
#
_symmetry.space_group_name_H-M   'P 1'
#
loop_
_entity.id
_entity.type
_entity.pdbx_description
1 polymer ?
#
loop_
_entity_poly.entity_id
_entity_poly.type
_entity_poly.pdbx_seq_one_letter_code
_entity_poly.pdbx_strand_id
1 'polypeptide(L)'
;MSQISTKLLVQFSSDFAQLLESEYDYNVIVKVGQQSLKLHSLILYQCSSFFRQELTTTTKKNNIIEITLTDTTVETFKILIKKKLIKVLSNKLGLAELVEYIQSYLIDNKASWLKLKFAKTLQIFCTDILAKHPNVILASDEFTSIKEHALINLLKRDDLQIKESEIWDKNFLDLKTTLDQCIPLIRYFQMSGKDIVAKVKPYRQILD
;
A
#
# COMPACT_ATOMS: atom_id res chain seq x y z
N MET A 1 -23.29 -24.82 4.39
CA MET A 1 -23.04 -24.35 5.77
C MET A 1 -22.83 -22.83 5.72
N SER A 2 -23.60 -22.12 6.54
CA SER A 2 -23.62 -20.66 6.86
C SER A 2 -22.92 -19.69 5.89
N GLN A 3 -23.70 -19.03 5.01
CA GLN A 3 -23.29 -17.74 4.44
C GLN A 3 -23.45 -16.67 5.52
N ILE A 4 -22.43 -16.44 6.35
CA ILE A 4 -22.41 -15.25 7.19
C ILE A 4 -22.32 -14.04 6.25
N SER A 5 -23.35 -13.21 6.26
CA SER A 5 -23.40 -11.97 5.47
C SER A 5 -22.24 -11.05 5.85
N THR A 6 -21.53 -10.51 4.87
CA THR A 6 -20.46 -9.52 5.09
C THR A 6 -20.95 -8.29 5.86
N LYS A 7 -22.23 -7.93 5.69
CA LYS A 7 -22.89 -6.87 6.49
C LYS A 7 -22.94 -7.22 7.99
N LEU A 8 -23.17 -8.49 8.31
CA LEU A 8 -23.24 -8.95 9.69
C LEU A 8 -21.86 -8.87 10.36
N LEU A 9 -20.79 -9.23 9.65
CA LEU A 9 -19.41 -9.10 10.15
C LEU A 9 -18.99 -7.64 10.38
N VAL A 10 -19.36 -6.74 9.46
CA VAL A 10 -19.08 -5.31 9.60
C VAL A 10 -19.82 -4.73 10.81
N GLN A 11 -21.10 -5.07 10.98
CA GLN A 11 -21.88 -4.65 12.15
C GLN A 11 -21.26 -5.19 13.44
N PHE A 12 -20.95 -6.48 13.49
CA PHE A 12 -20.32 -7.11 14.66
C PHE A 12 -19.01 -6.42 15.04
N SER A 13 -18.13 -6.16 14.07
CA SER A 13 -16.86 -5.47 14.33
C SER A 13 -17.07 -4.04 14.84
N SER A 14 -18.12 -3.35 14.39
CA SER A 14 -18.47 -2.00 14.86
C SER A 14 -18.96 -2.04 16.30
N ASP A 15 -19.85 -2.97 16.64
CA ASP A 15 -20.42 -3.12 17.97
C ASP A 15 -19.33 -3.44 19.02
N PHE A 16 -18.38 -4.31 18.67
CA PHE A 16 -17.23 -4.60 19.54
C PHE A 16 -16.25 -3.43 19.67
N ALA A 17 -16.09 -2.62 18.62
CA ALA A 17 -15.28 -1.41 18.73
C ALA A 17 -15.95 -0.37 19.64
N GLN A 18 -17.30 -0.26 19.59
CA GLN A 18 -18.04 0.61 20.50
C GLN A 18 -17.95 0.15 21.96
N LEU A 19 -17.93 -1.16 22.21
CA LEU A 19 -17.70 -1.69 23.57
C LEU A 19 -16.39 -1.20 24.19
N LEU A 20 -15.35 -0.98 23.38
CA LEU A 20 -14.07 -0.45 23.86
C LEU A 20 -14.12 1.06 24.17
N GLU A 21 -14.94 1.82 23.45
CA GLU A 21 -15.04 3.29 23.59
C GLU A 21 -16.16 3.71 24.56
N SER A 22 -17.06 2.81 24.90
CA SER A 22 -18.17 3.09 25.81
C SER A 22 -17.67 3.27 27.25
N GLU A 23 -18.08 4.37 27.89
CA GLU A 23 -17.85 4.57 29.32
C GLU A 23 -18.97 3.95 30.19
N TYR A 24 -20.01 3.36 29.58
CA TYR A 24 -21.11 2.77 30.33
C TYR A 24 -20.64 1.53 31.11
N ASP A 25 -20.95 1.49 32.41
CA ASP A 25 -20.61 0.37 33.32
C ASP A 25 -19.11 0.00 33.34
N TYR A 26 -18.25 0.99 33.18
CA TYR A 26 -16.81 0.79 33.29
C TYR A 26 -16.41 0.37 34.72
N ASN A 27 -15.38 -0.46 34.82
CA ASN A 27 -14.85 -0.93 36.11
C ASN A 27 -13.31 -0.91 36.18
N VAL A 28 -12.66 -0.39 35.14
CA VAL A 28 -11.21 -0.17 35.07
C VAL A 28 -10.93 1.23 34.54
N ILE A 29 -9.93 1.90 35.11
CA ILE A 29 -9.34 3.11 34.57
C ILE A 29 -7.90 2.78 34.17
N VAL A 30 -7.56 3.00 32.90
CA VAL A 30 -6.18 2.90 32.41
C VAL A 30 -5.64 4.30 32.19
N LYS A 31 -4.61 4.66 32.96
CA LYS A 31 -3.88 5.92 32.84
C LYS A 31 -2.77 5.77 31.82
N VAL A 32 -2.78 6.59 30.78
CA VAL A 32 -1.78 6.60 29.70
C VAL A 32 -1.28 8.03 29.54
N GLY A 33 -0.06 8.29 30.00
CA GLY A 33 0.44 9.65 30.16
C GLY A 33 -0.47 10.47 31.09
N GLN A 34 -0.97 11.61 30.60
CA GLN A 34 -1.88 12.49 31.35
C GLN A 34 -3.36 12.12 31.22
N GLN A 35 -3.72 11.19 30.34
CA GLN A 35 -5.12 10.85 30.08
C GLN A 35 -5.54 9.59 30.84
N SER A 36 -6.81 9.55 31.26
CA SER A 36 -7.43 8.41 31.94
C SER A 36 -8.55 7.85 31.07
N LEU A 37 -8.44 6.58 30.69
CA LEU A 37 -9.41 5.87 29.86
C LEU A 37 -10.26 4.96 30.72
N LYS A 38 -11.57 5.12 30.67
CA LYS A 38 -12.54 4.24 31.35
C LYS A 38 -12.85 3.05 30.46
N LEU A 39 -12.61 1.84 30.98
CA LEU A 39 -12.65 0.58 30.23
C LEU A 39 -13.25 -0.55 31.07
N HIS A 40 -13.48 -1.68 30.42
CA HIS A 40 -14.04 -2.88 31.05
C HIS A 40 -12.98 -3.95 31.24
N SER A 41 -12.92 -4.51 32.44
CA SER A 41 -12.00 -5.59 32.82
C SER A 41 -12.13 -6.80 31.90
N LEU A 42 -13.35 -7.14 31.49
CA LEU A 42 -13.61 -8.28 30.61
C LEU A 42 -12.90 -8.13 29.25
N ILE A 43 -12.94 -6.93 28.66
CA ILE A 43 -12.29 -6.65 27.38
C ILE A 43 -10.77 -6.78 27.55
N LEU A 44 -10.22 -6.08 28.55
CA LEU A 44 -8.78 -6.04 28.80
C LEU A 44 -8.21 -7.44 29.12
N TYR A 45 -8.91 -8.23 29.93
CA TYR A 45 -8.53 -9.59 30.33
C TYR A 45 -8.42 -10.55 29.12
N GLN A 46 -9.32 -10.40 28.16
CA GLN A 46 -9.32 -11.22 26.94
C GLN A 46 -8.24 -10.76 25.95
N CYS A 47 -7.90 -9.48 25.92
CA CYS A 47 -6.97 -8.92 24.94
C CYS A 47 -5.49 -9.18 25.29
N SER A 48 -5.10 -9.17 26.56
CA SER A 48 -3.67 -9.23 26.90
C SER A 48 -3.37 -10.02 28.17
N SER A 49 -2.29 -10.82 28.12
CA SER A 49 -1.72 -11.47 29.30
C SER A 49 -1.25 -10.44 30.34
N PHE A 50 -0.71 -9.31 29.88
CA PHE A 50 -0.36 -8.19 30.75
C PHE A 50 -1.57 -7.71 31.58
N PHE A 51 -2.67 -7.34 30.90
CA PHE A 51 -3.88 -6.89 31.60
C PHE A 51 -4.50 -8.00 32.46
N ARG A 52 -4.41 -9.25 32.03
CA ARG A 52 -4.85 -10.38 32.84
C ARG A 52 -4.12 -10.43 34.18
N GLN A 53 -2.80 -10.24 34.16
CA GLN A 53 -1.99 -10.19 35.37
C GLN A 53 -2.36 -8.97 36.21
N GLU A 54 -2.33 -7.76 35.63
CA GLU A 54 -2.64 -6.52 36.33
C GLU A 54 -4.03 -6.53 36.99
N LEU A 55 -5.05 -7.05 36.30
CA LEU A 55 -6.41 -7.13 36.83
C LEU A 55 -6.53 -8.11 38.02
N THR A 56 -5.63 -9.09 38.13
CA THR A 56 -5.62 -10.04 39.24
C THR A 56 -4.79 -9.58 40.43
N THR A 57 -3.76 -8.77 40.19
CA THR A 57 -2.83 -8.31 41.23
C THR A 57 -3.21 -6.94 41.81
N THR A 58 -3.90 -6.11 41.04
CA THR A 58 -4.22 -4.74 41.45
C THR A 58 -5.41 -4.71 42.40
N THR A 59 -5.23 -4.07 43.56
CA THR A 59 -6.31 -3.83 44.52
C THR A 59 -7.29 -2.78 44.00
N LYS A 60 -8.59 -3.05 44.16
CA LYS A 60 -9.66 -2.11 43.79
C LYS A 60 -9.74 -0.94 44.77
N LYS A 61 -9.96 0.27 44.24
CA LYS A 61 -10.34 1.46 45.00
C LYS A 61 -11.75 1.86 44.59
N ASN A 62 -12.68 1.95 45.55
CA ASN A 62 -14.08 2.26 45.27
C ASN A 62 -14.69 1.37 44.17
N ASN A 63 -14.39 0.06 44.19
CA ASN A 63 -14.76 -0.94 43.19
C ASN A 63 -14.16 -0.76 41.78
N ILE A 64 -13.27 0.22 41.57
CA ILE A 64 -12.58 0.47 40.30
C ILE A 64 -11.13 -0.01 40.39
N ILE A 65 -10.64 -0.62 39.32
CA ILE A 65 -9.21 -0.97 39.17
C ILE A 65 -8.51 0.16 38.41
N GLU A 66 -7.39 0.67 38.93
CA GLU A 66 -6.57 1.66 38.25
C GLU A 66 -5.25 1.06 37.79
N ILE A 67 -4.97 1.10 36.48
CA ILE A 67 -3.73 0.60 35.87
C ILE A 67 -3.02 1.78 35.21
N THR A 68 -1.69 1.86 35.33
CA THR A 68 -0.89 2.93 34.71
C THR A 68 0.05 2.34 33.67
N LEU A 69 0.07 2.94 32.47
CA LEU A 69 1.00 2.62 31.39
C LEU A 69 1.98 3.78 31.20
N THR A 70 3.28 3.49 31.29
CA THR A 70 4.35 4.50 31.18
C THR A 70 4.92 4.62 29.77
N ASP A 71 4.92 3.53 29.00
CA ASP A 71 5.69 3.44 27.74
C ASP A 71 4.80 3.43 26.49
N THR A 72 3.69 4.17 26.50
CA THR A 72 2.79 4.23 25.33
C THR A 72 1.97 5.50 25.27
N THR A 73 1.51 5.86 24.07
CA THR A 73 0.55 6.95 23.87
C THR A 73 -0.88 6.42 23.85
N VAL A 74 -1.85 7.30 24.10
CA VAL A 74 -3.28 6.95 24.10
C VAL A 74 -3.71 6.38 22.74
N GLU A 75 -3.28 7.01 21.65
CA GLU A 75 -3.58 6.56 20.28
C GLU A 75 -3.00 5.17 20.03
N THR A 76 -1.74 4.95 20.42
CA THR A 76 -1.07 3.66 20.25
C THR A 76 -1.78 2.58 21.06
N PHE A 77 -2.14 2.88 22.30
CA PHE A 77 -2.88 1.97 23.16
C PHE A 77 -4.25 1.58 22.57
N LYS A 78 -5.05 2.56 22.12
CA LYS A 78 -6.36 2.31 21.50
C LYS A 78 -6.23 1.42 20.26
N ILE A 79 -5.26 1.70 19.39
CA ILE A 79 -5.00 0.89 18.19
C ILE A 79 -4.61 -0.54 18.56
N LEU A 80 -3.71 -0.71 19.54
CA LEU A 80 -3.23 -2.03 19.95
C LEU A 80 -4.34 -2.89 20.56
N ILE A 81 -5.13 -2.32 21.49
CA ILE A 81 -6.23 -3.06 22.11
C ILE A 81 -7.31 -3.39 21.08
N LYS A 82 -7.70 -2.45 20.21
CA LYS A 82 -8.70 -2.72 19.16
C LYS A 82 -8.25 -3.85 18.23
N LYS A 83 -6.98 -3.84 17.79
CA LYS A 83 -6.42 -4.92 16.96
C LYS A 83 -6.43 -6.27 17.69
N LYS A 84 -6.02 -6.30 18.96
CA LYS A 84 -6.03 -7.53 19.75
C LYS A 84 -7.45 -8.05 19.99
N LEU A 85 -8.40 -7.18 20.31
CA LEU A 85 -9.81 -7.55 20.51
C LEU A 85 -10.38 -8.20 19.24
N ILE A 86 -10.19 -7.57 18.08
CA ILE A 86 -10.63 -8.12 16.79
C ILE A 86 -10.01 -9.50 16.55
N LYS A 87 -8.71 -9.67 16.82
CA LYS A 87 -8.03 -10.96 16.66
C LYS A 87 -8.60 -12.04 17.59
N VAL A 88 -8.80 -11.73 18.86
CA VAL A 88 -9.35 -12.67 19.86
C VAL A 88 -10.77 -13.08 19.47
N LEU A 89 -11.61 -12.13 19.08
CA LEU A 89 -12.97 -12.40 18.63
C LEU A 89 -12.98 -13.20 17.33
N SER A 90 -12.09 -12.87 16.39
CA SER A 90 -11.97 -13.62 15.13
C SER A 90 -11.63 -15.08 15.38
N ASN A 91 -10.74 -15.35 16.32
CA ASN A 91 -10.40 -16.72 16.69
C ASN A 91 -11.56 -17.42 17.41
N LYS A 92 -12.21 -16.75 18.37
CA LYS A 92 -13.31 -17.34 19.17
C LYS A 92 -14.58 -17.60 18.37
N LEU A 93 -14.84 -16.79 17.34
CA LEU A 93 -16.03 -16.88 16.51
C LEU A 93 -15.80 -17.74 15.25
N GLY A 94 -14.66 -18.41 15.13
CA GLY A 94 -14.32 -19.20 13.93
C GLY A 94 -14.14 -18.33 12.67
N LEU A 95 -13.90 -17.02 12.82
CA LEU A 95 -13.64 -16.15 11.67
C LEU A 95 -12.27 -16.41 11.04
N ALA A 96 -11.34 -17.05 11.75
CA ALA A 96 -10.09 -17.53 11.15
C ALA A 96 -10.38 -18.58 10.07
N GLU A 97 -11.26 -19.54 10.38
CA GLU A 97 -11.75 -20.55 9.43
C GLU A 97 -12.54 -19.89 8.30
N LEU A 98 -13.27 -18.81 8.59
CA LEU A 98 -13.93 -18.01 7.57
C LEU A 98 -12.93 -17.26 6.66
N VAL A 99 -11.85 -16.72 7.20
CA VAL A 99 -10.79 -16.07 6.41
C VAL A 99 -10.10 -17.10 5.53
N GLU A 100 -9.76 -18.28 6.06
CA GLU A 100 -9.20 -19.39 5.27
C GLU A 100 -10.17 -19.84 4.17
N TYR A 101 -11.47 -19.97 4.50
CA TYR A 101 -12.51 -20.27 3.53
C TYR A 101 -12.64 -19.20 2.45
N ILE A 102 -12.66 -17.91 2.82
CA ILE A 102 -12.73 -16.80 1.86
C ILE A 102 -11.48 -16.77 1.00
N GLN A 103 -10.29 -16.97 1.59
CA GLN A 103 -9.03 -17.04 0.85
C GLN A 103 -9.04 -18.20 -0.14
N SER A 104 -9.39 -19.42 0.29
CA SER A 104 -9.52 -20.59 -0.60
C SER A 104 -10.56 -20.31 -1.67
N TYR A 105 -11.75 -19.82 -1.31
CA TYR A 105 -12.80 -19.49 -2.27
C TYR A 105 -12.33 -18.46 -3.31
N LEU A 106 -11.64 -17.40 -2.89
CA LEU A 106 -11.12 -16.37 -3.80
C LEU A 106 -10.00 -16.92 -4.69
N ILE A 107 -9.13 -17.79 -4.16
CA ILE A 107 -8.08 -18.46 -4.93
C ILE A 107 -8.71 -19.40 -5.96
N ASP A 108 -9.64 -20.26 -5.53
CA ASP A 108 -10.22 -21.31 -6.36
C ASP A 108 -11.21 -20.76 -7.40
N ASN A 109 -11.98 -19.72 -7.04
CA ASN A 109 -13.08 -19.23 -7.88
C ASN A 109 -12.85 -17.84 -8.46
N LYS A 110 -11.94 -17.05 -7.91
CA LYS A 110 -11.67 -15.66 -8.31
C LYS A 110 -10.18 -15.41 -8.61
N ALA A 111 -9.41 -16.45 -8.92
CA ALA A 111 -7.98 -16.36 -9.27
C ALA A 111 -7.67 -15.23 -10.27
N SER A 112 -8.44 -15.14 -11.36
CA SER A 112 -8.22 -14.11 -12.40
C SER A 112 -8.51 -12.70 -11.89
N TRP A 113 -9.53 -12.54 -11.03
CA TRP A 113 -9.85 -11.26 -10.39
C TRP A 113 -8.76 -10.87 -9.38
N LEU A 114 -8.28 -11.83 -8.57
CA LEU A 114 -7.15 -11.62 -7.66
C LEU A 114 -5.88 -11.22 -8.43
N LYS A 115 -5.51 -11.97 -9.47
CA LYS A 115 -4.36 -11.66 -10.34
C LYS A 115 -4.45 -10.24 -10.90
N LEU A 116 -5.62 -9.84 -11.40
CA LEU A 116 -5.84 -8.50 -11.93
C LEU A 116 -5.75 -7.42 -10.83
N LYS A 117 -6.28 -7.68 -9.63
CA LYS A 117 -6.22 -6.74 -8.51
C LYS A 117 -4.78 -6.60 -7.97
N PHE A 118 -4.05 -7.70 -7.83
CA PHE A 118 -2.64 -7.69 -7.43
C PHE A 118 -1.76 -7.03 -8.48
N ALA A 119 -1.95 -7.32 -9.77
CA ALA A 119 -1.22 -6.67 -10.84
C ALA A 119 -1.44 -5.15 -10.84
N LYS A 120 -2.68 -4.68 -10.67
CA LYS A 120 -2.97 -3.24 -10.53
C LYS A 120 -2.33 -2.63 -9.28
N THR A 121 -2.37 -3.34 -8.15
CA THR A 121 -1.79 -2.85 -6.88
C THR A 121 -0.28 -2.75 -6.97
N LEU A 122 0.37 -3.78 -7.53
CA LEU A 122 1.80 -3.79 -7.79
C LEU A 122 2.20 -2.72 -8.81
N GLN A 123 1.41 -2.53 -9.86
CA GLN A 123 1.65 -1.47 -10.83
C GLN A 123 1.57 -0.09 -10.19
N ILE A 124 0.55 0.19 -9.36
CA ILE A 124 0.44 1.46 -8.62
C ILE A 124 1.65 1.63 -7.69
N PHE A 125 1.98 0.60 -6.90
CA PHE A 125 3.11 0.62 -5.99
C PHE A 125 4.45 0.86 -6.71
N CYS A 126 4.70 0.16 -7.82
CA CYS A 126 5.86 0.38 -8.66
C CYS A 126 5.85 1.81 -9.20
N THR A 127 4.73 2.31 -9.72
CA THR A 127 4.65 3.69 -10.26
C THR A 127 4.95 4.74 -9.18
N ASP A 128 4.56 4.51 -7.93
CA ASP A 128 4.85 5.42 -6.82
C ASP A 128 6.32 5.39 -6.39
N ILE A 129 6.97 4.22 -6.46
CA ILE A 129 8.43 4.12 -6.27
C ILE A 129 9.15 4.85 -7.40
N LEU A 130 8.68 4.72 -8.64
CA LEU A 130 9.26 5.38 -9.81
C LEU A 130 9.14 6.89 -9.75
N ALA A 131 8.02 7.42 -9.25
CA ALA A 131 7.88 8.86 -9.09
C ALA A 131 8.89 9.44 -8.10
N LYS A 132 9.20 8.69 -7.03
CA LYS A 132 10.16 9.10 -5.98
C LYS A 132 11.62 8.87 -6.37
N HIS A 133 11.88 7.87 -7.20
CA HIS A 133 13.22 7.47 -7.61
C HIS A 133 13.30 7.22 -9.13
N PRO A 134 13.00 8.23 -9.97
CA PRO A 134 12.93 8.07 -11.43
C PRO A 134 14.27 7.64 -12.03
N ASN A 135 15.37 8.06 -11.41
CA ASN A 135 16.74 7.74 -11.82
C ASN A 135 17.04 6.24 -11.79
N VAL A 136 16.33 5.44 -10.99
CA VAL A 136 16.58 3.98 -10.90
C VAL A 136 16.16 3.26 -12.18
N ILE A 137 15.07 3.71 -12.82
CA ILE A 137 14.65 3.19 -14.12
C ILE A 137 15.34 3.92 -15.25
N LEU A 138 15.44 5.24 -15.17
CA LEU A 138 16.10 6.05 -16.20
C LEU A 138 17.61 5.84 -16.25
N ALA A 139 18.26 5.18 -15.29
CA ALA A 139 19.67 4.78 -15.41
C ALA A 139 19.84 3.31 -15.79
N SER A 140 18.77 2.51 -15.85
CA SER A 140 18.85 1.09 -16.16
C SER A 140 18.99 0.84 -17.66
N ASP A 141 19.81 -0.16 -18.02
CA ASP A 141 19.97 -0.67 -19.38
C ASP A 141 18.67 -1.33 -19.89
N GLU A 142 17.82 -1.77 -18.96
CA GLU A 142 16.51 -2.38 -19.20
C GLU A 142 15.42 -1.34 -19.54
N PHE A 143 15.74 -0.04 -19.47
CA PHE A 143 14.82 1.05 -19.85
C PHE A 143 14.28 0.89 -21.28
N THR A 144 15.13 0.40 -22.18
CA THR A 144 14.79 0.09 -23.58
C THR A 144 13.71 -1.00 -23.72
N SER A 145 13.46 -1.78 -22.67
CA SER A 145 12.46 -2.86 -22.62
C SER A 145 11.10 -2.43 -22.06
N ILE A 146 10.95 -1.15 -21.66
CA ILE A 146 9.67 -0.63 -21.16
C ILE A 146 8.66 -0.54 -22.30
N LYS A 147 7.48 -1.11 -22.09
CA LYS A 147 6.38 -1.04 -23.07
C LYS A 147 5.89 0.41 -23.21
N GLU A 148 5.60 0.82 -24.45
CA GLU A 148 5.16 2.17 -24.82
C GLU A 148 4.10 2.77 -23.88
N HIS A 149 3.03 2.04 -23.56
CA HIS A 149 1.97 2.54 -22.67
C HIS A 149 2.45 2.85 -21.23
N ALA A 150 3.44 2.12 -20.73
CA ALA A 150 4.02 2.35 -19.41
C ALA A 150 4.92 3.59 -19.42
N LEU A 151 5.66 3.80 -20.52
CA LEU A 151 6.45 5.01 -20.74
C LEU A 151 5.56 6.26 -20.85
N ILE A 152 4.46 6.18 -21.60
CA ILE A 152 3.48 7.27 -21.72
C ILE A 152 2.89 7.64 -20.36
N ASN A 153 2.54 6.64 -19.52
CA ASN A 153 2.00 6.90 -18.19
C ASN A 153 3.04 7.50 -17.24
N LEU A 154 4.32 7.14 -17.37
CA LEU A 154 5.40 7.70 -16.59
C LEU A 154 5.65 9.18 -16.96
N LEU A 155 5.72 9.49 -18.26
CA LEU A 155 5.95 10.86 -18.77
C LEU A 155 4.79 11.83 -18.55
N LYS A 156 3.58 11.32 -18.24
CA LYS A 156 2.40 12.14 -17.90
C LYS A 156 2.35 12.58 -16.43
N ARG A 157 3.32 12.16 -15.60
CA ARG A 157 3.34 12.47 -14.17
C ARG A 157 4.09 13.77 -13.92
N ASP A 158 3.43 14.70 -13.23
CA ASP A 158 4.03 15.99 -12.85
C ASP A 158 4.82 15.92 -11.52
N ASP A 159 4.80 14.77 -10.84
CA ASP A 159 5.40 14.57 -9.51
C ASP A 159 6.75 13.85 -9.54
N LEU A 160 7.31 13.60 -10.73
CA LEU A 160 8.61 12.97 -10.90
C LEU A 160 9.71 13.82 -10.26
N GLN A 161 10.55 13.20 -9.42
CA GLN A 161 11.69 13.87 -8.78
C GLN A 161 12.94 13.89 -9.68
N ILE A 162 12.78 14.28 -10.94
CA ILE A 162 13.85 14.46 -11.93
C ILE A 162 13.52 15.69 -12.79
N LYS A 163 14.53 16.38 -13.32
CA LYS A 163 14.30 17.49 -14.23
C LYS A 163 13.89 16.99 -15.61
N GLU A 164 12.92 17.64 -16.23
CA GLU A 164 12.51 17.37 -17.61
C GLU A 164 13.67 17.34 -18.59
N SER A 165 14.64 18.24 -18.45
CA SER A 165 15.84 18.26 -19.29
C SER A 165 16.62 16.95 -19.23
N GLU A 166 16.74 16.36 -18.04
CA GLU A 166 17.47 15.10 -17.83
C GLU A 166 16.71 13.89 -18.43
N ILE A 167 15.37 13.94 -18.46
CA ILE A 167 14.53 12.94 -19.14
C ILE A 167 14.74 13.03 -20.66
N TRP A 168 14.70 14.24 -21.21
CA TRP A 168 14.83 14.47 -22.65
C TRP A 168 16.25 14.17 -23.17
N ASP A 169 17.29 14.49 -22.41
CA ASP A 169 18.68 14.23 -22.80
C ASP A 169 18.96 12.73 -23.00
N LYS A 170 18.41 11.87 -22.12
CA LYS A 170 18.55 10.42 -22.27
C LYS A 170 17.74 9.86 -23.44
N ASN A 171 16.46 10.23 -23.55
CA ASN A 171 15.61 9.79 -24.67
C ASN A 171 16.18 10.24 -26.03
N PHE A 172 16.81 11.41 -26.08
CA PHE A 172 17.47 11.92 -27.27
C PHE A 172 18.71 11.09 -27.63
N LEU A 173 19.51 10.67 -26.66
CA LEU A 173 20.69 9.82 -26.88
C LEU A 173 20.31 8.41 -27.37
N ASP A 174 19.27 7.80 -26.81
CA ASP A 174 18.78 6.48 -27.23
C ASP A 174 18.18 6.53 -28.65
N LEU A 175 17.44 7.60 -28.98
CA LEU A 175 16.91 7.85 -30.32
C LEU A 175 18.03 8.08 -31.33
N LYS A 176 19.04 8.90 -30.98
CA LYS A 176 20.23 9.12 -31.80
C LYS A 176 20.97 7.81 -32.08
N THR A 177 21.21 7.00 -31.05
CA THR A 177 21.88 5.69 -31.17
C THR A 177 21.13 4.73 -32.10
N THR A 178 19.79 4.69 -32.02
CA THR A 178 18.95 3.85 -32.88
C THR A 178 18.98 4.34 -34.33
N LEU A 179 18.97 5.66 -34.54
CA LEU A 179 19.04 6.26 -35.87
C LEU A 179 20.41 6.05 -36.50
N ASP A 180 21.50 6.16 -35.74
CA ASP A 180 22.87 5.89 -36.21
C ASP A 180 23.03 4.47 -36.77
N GLN A 181 22.37 3.48 -36.17
CA GLN A 181 22.35 2.10 -36.68
C GLN A 181 21.52 1.96 -37.96
N CYS A 182 20.50 2.81 -38.16
CA CYS A 182 19.64 2.79 -39.34
C CYS A 182 20.22 3.56 -40.54
N ILE A 183 21.05 4.59 -40.30
CA ILE A 183 21.61 5.47 -41.34
C ILE A 183 22.32 4.68 -42.47
N PRO A 184 23.22 3.71 -42.19
CA PRO A 184 23.89 2.93 -43.24
C PRO A 184 22.93 2.10 -44.10
N LEU A 185 21.72 1.83 -43.61
CA LEU A 185 20.69 1.05 -44.30
C LEU A 185 19.83 1.92 -45.24
N ILE A 186 19.91 3.24 -45.11
CA ILE A 186 19.19 4.17 -45.99
C ILE A 186 19.91 4.21 -47.34
N ARG A 187 19.18 3.87 -48.41
CA ARG A 187 19.70 3.86 -49.79
C ARG A 187 19.70 5.27 -50.38
N TYR A 188 20.56 6.15 -49.87
CA TYR A 188 20.66 7.55 -50.31
C TYR A 188 20.83 7.71 -51.83
N PHE A 189 21.50 6.76 -52.49
CA PHE A 189 21.68 6.73 -53.95
C PHE A 189 20.38 6.56 -54.75
N GLN A 190 19.28 6.14 -54.11
CA GLN A 190 17.95 6.03 -54.71
C GLN A 190 17.09 7.29 -54.49
N MET A 191 17.59 8.27 -53.72
CA MET A 191 16.88 9.52 -53.47
C MET A 191 17.37 10.61 -54.40
N SER A 192 16.46 11.44 -54.90
CA SER A 192 16.87 12.65 -55.63
C SER A 192 17.55 13.64 -54.67
N GLY A 193 18.46 14.47 -55.18
CA GLY A 193 19.09 15.51 -54.35
C GLY A 193 18.09 16.46 -53.69
N LYS A 194 16.94 16.73 -54.35
CA LYS A 194 15.84 17.51 -53.78
C LYS A 194 15.16 16.80 -52.61
N ASP A 195 14.95 15.49 -52.72
CA ASP A 195 14.35 14.69 -51.64
C ASP A 195 15.25 14.61 -50.42
N ILE A 196 16.56 14.49 -50.61
CA ILE A 196 17.52 14.49 -49.48
C ILE A 196 17.45 15.82 -48.73
N VAL A 197 17.46 16.95 -49.46
CA VAL A 197 17.40 18.28 -48.85
C VAL A 197 16.05 18.53 -48.16
N ALA A 198 14.94 18.06 -48.72
CA ALA A 198 13.61 18.28 -48.15
C ALA A 198 13.30 17.35 -46.96
N LYS A 199 13.76 16.09 -47.01
CA LYS A 199 13.31 15.03 -46.09
C LYS A 199 14.36 14.59 -45.07
N VAL A 200 15.65 14.74 -45.36
CA VAL A 200 16.74 14.31 -44.45
C VAL A 200 17.33 15.48 -43.68
N LYS A 201 17.54 16.62 -44.35
CA LYS A 201 18.15 17.83 -43.77
C LYS A 201 17.46 18.37 -42.50
N PRO A 202 16.13 18.33 -42.34
CA PRO A 202 15.46 18.83 -41.13
C PRO A 202 15.90 18.11 -39.84
N TYR A 203 16.38 16.87 -39.95
CA TYR A 203 16.79 16.05 -38.81
C TYR A 203 18.28 16.14 -38.52
N ARG A 204 19.00 17.09 -39.13
CA ARG A 204 20.46 17.22 -39.00
C ARG A 204 20.95 17.27 -37.56
N GLN A 205 20.23 17.93 -36.66
CA GLN A 205 20.61 18.00 -35.23
C GLN A 205 20.56 16.64 -34.51
N ILE A 206 19.88 15.65 -35.08
CA ILE A 206 19.80 14.28 -34.56
C ILE A 206 20.86 13.38 -35.22
N LEU A 207 21.31 13.74 -36.44
CA LEU A 207 22.24 12.97 -37.26
C LEU A 207 23.72 13.46 -37.17
N ASP A 208 23.97 14.65 -36.60
CA ASP A 208 25.30 15.17 -36.19
C ASP A 208 25.54 14.80 -34.71
#